data_AF-A0A643CFL2-F1
#
_entry.id   AF-A0A643CFL2-F1
#
_cell.length_a   1.000
_cell.length_b   1.000
_cell.length_c   1.000
_cell.angle_alpha   90.00
_cell.angle_beta   90.00
_cell.angle_gamma   90.00
#
_symmetry.space_group_name_H-M   'P 1'
#
loop_
_entity.id
_entity.type
_entity.pdbx_description
1 polymer ?
#
loop_
_entity_poly.entity_id
_entity_poly.type
_entity_poly.pdbx_seq_one_letter_code
_entity_poly.pdbx_strand_id
1 'polypeptide(L)'
;MQLAYRLSVMPLKRRSRLREGLSCLLGGTGLGGHIAFYKSGSSLLCRTRVKTLAVDTILANARFFDGNLTKVPTMALMVGVGTVMGAREMLIFISGAHKAFALYKAMEEGVSHMSAFQ
;
A
#
# COMPACT_ATOMS: atom_id res chain seq x y z
N MET A 1 15.77 2.42 -13.55
CA MET A 1 16.00 1.14 -12.87
C MET A 1 14.69 0.67 -12.25
N GLN A 2 14.16 -0.48 -12.68
CA GLN A 2 12.98 -1.14 -12.10
C GLN A 2 13.51 -2.26 -11.18
N LEU A 3 13.06 -2.31 -9.92
CA LEU A 3 13.31 -3.44 -9.04
C LEU A 3 11.99 -4.08 -8.60
N ALA A 4 11.90 -5.40 -8.74
CA ALA A 4 10.81 -6.21 -8.24
C ALA A 4 11.28 -6.94 -6.98
N TYR A 5 10.56 -6.78 -5.88
CA TYR A 5 10.90 -7.43 -4.61
C TYR A 5 9.81 -8.42 -4.21
N ARG A 6 10.19 -9.69 -4.07
CA ARG A 6 9.33 -10.74 -3.51
C ARG A 6 9.47 -10.73 -1.99
N LEU A 7 8.40 -10.35 -1.29
CA LEU A 7 8.30 -10.54 0.15
C LEU A 7 7.51 -11.80 0.44
N SER A 8 8.18 -12.78 1.05
CA SER A 8 7.48 -13.88 1.73
C SER A 8 6.86 -13.33 3.00
N VAL A 9 5.55 -13.08 2.97
CA VAL A 9 4.83 -12.60 4.14
C VAL A 9 4.72 -13.76 5.12
N MET A 10 5.40 -13.65 6.26
CA MET A 10 5.26 -14.65 7.32
C MET A 10 3.80 -14.65 7.79
N PRO A 11 3.10 -15.80 7.78
CA PRO A 11 1.68 -15.82 8.05
C PRO A 11 1.42 -15.39 9.49
N LEU A 12 0.74 -14.26 9.67
CA LEU A 12 0.11 -13.95 10.94
C LEU A 12 -0.94 -15.05 11.21
N LYS A 13 -0.98 -15.64 12.42
CA LYS A 13 -1.73 -16.86 12.79
C LYS A 13 -3.26 -16.89 12.50
N ARG A 14 -3.83 -15.93 11.76
CA ARG A 14 -5.24 -15.90 11.36
C ARG A 14 -5.36 -15.71 9.84
N ARG A 15 -5.47 -16.84 9.11
CA ARG A 15 -5.82 -16.85 7.68
C ARG A 15 -7.17 -16.18 7.44
N SER A 16 -7.29 -15.47 6.31
CA SER A 16 -8.58 -14.97 5.81
C SER A 16 -9.54 -16.15 5.55
N ARG A 17 -10.84 -16.00 5.87
CA ARG A 17 -11.88 -17.04 5.72
C ARG A 17 -12.38 -17.23 4.28
N LEU A 18 -11.60 -16.84 3.27
CA LEU A 18 -11.88 -17.24 1.90
C LEU A 18 -11.48 -18.71 1.78
N ARG A 19 -12.32 -19.53 1.12
CA ARG A 19 -12.23 -21.01 1.12
C ARG A 19 -10.84 -21.55 0.70
N GLU A 20 -10.01 -20.74 0.03
CA GLU A 20 -8.62 -21.08 -0.33
C GLU A 20 -7.57 -20.03 0.10
N GLY A 21 -7.96 -18.91 0.72
CA GLY A 21 -7.06 -17.81 1.07
C GLY A 21 -6.42 -17.11 -0.16
N LEU A 22 -5.90 -15.89 0.02
CA LEU A 22 -5.23 -15.17 -1.08
C LEU A 22 -3.84 -15.76 -1.32
N SER A 23 -3.60 -16.36 -2.50
CA SER A 23 -2.34 -17.06 -2.79
C SER A 23 -1.17 -16.10 -3.04
N CYS A 24 -1.42 -14.99 -3.75
CA CYS A 24 -0.44 -13.96 -4.03
C CYS A 24 -1.14 -12.60 -4.08
N LEU A 25 -0.57 -11.60 -3.40
CA LEU A 25 -1.01 -10.21 -3.49
C LEU A 25 0.05 -9.38 -4.20
N LEU A 26 -0.35 -8.72 -5.28
CA LEU A 26 0.51 -7.80 -6.00
C LEU A 26 0.29 -6.37 -5.52
N GLY A 27 1.36 -5.68 -5.13
CA GLY A 27 1.32 -4.31 -4.64
C GLY A 27 2.31 -3.39 -5.36
N GLY A 28 1.98 -2.11 -5.41
CA GLY A 28 2.89 -1.04 -5.76
C GLY A 28 3.11 -0.09 -4.59
N THR A 29 4.16 0.72 -4.68
CA THR A 29 4.42 1.79 -3.71
C THR A 29 3.99 3.15 -4.27
N GLY A 30 3.31 3.95 -3.44
CA GLY A 30 3.02 5.36 -3.74
C GLY A 30 4.28 6.24 -3.69
N LEU A 31 4.17 7.50 -4.11
CA LEU A 31 5.28 8.46 -4.08
C LEU A 31 5.89 8.61 -2.67
N GLY A 32 5.05 8.63 -1.63
CA GLY A 32 5.50 8.71 -0.23
C GLY A 32 5.91 7.37 0.41
N GLY A 33 6.07 6.30 -0.38
CA GLY A 33 6.50 5.00 0.14
C GLY A 33 5.41 4.14 0.79
N HIS A 34 4.17 4.60 0.81
CA HIS A 34 3.05 3.81 1.31
C HIS A 34 2.71 2.67 0.34
N ILE A 35 2.33 1.52 0.89
CA ILE A 35 1.78 0.40 0.13
C ILE A 35 0.28 0.63 -0.03
N ALA A 36 -0.28 0.33 -1.20
CA ALA A 36 -1.71 0.57 -1.49
C ALA A 36 -2.12 2.03 -1.23
N PHE A 37 -3.16 2.30 -0.44
CA PHE A 37 -3.60 3.64 -0.07
C PHE A 37 -3.39 3.94 1.43
N TYR A 38 -2.48 3.21 2.10
CA TYR A 38 -2.27 3.37 3.54
C TYR A 38 -1.60 4.72 3.86
N LYS A 39 -2.37 5.70 4.32
CA LYS A 39 -1.80 6.93 4.92
C LYS A 39 -1.12 6.62 6.25
N SER A 40 -0.08 7.39 6.60
CA SER A 40 0.53 7.44 7.94
C SER A 40 -0.52 7.47 9.05
N GLY A 41 -0.30 6.69 10.10
CA GLY A 41 -1.23 6.53 11.24
C GLY A 41 -2.34 5.51 10.99
N SER A 42 -2.32 4.78 9.87
CA SER A 42 -3.26 3.66 9.66
C SER A 42 -2.92 2.48 10.56
N SER A 43 -3.92 1.93 11.26
CA SER A 43 -3.75 0.70 12.05
C SER A 43 -3.28 -0.49 11.19
N LEU A 44 -2.20 -1.14 11.63
CA LEU A 44 -1.59 -2.34 11.01
C LEU A 44 -2.48 -3.58 11.10
N LEU A 45 -3.53 -3.56 11.93
CA LEU A 45 -4.47 -4.68 12.08
C LEU A 45 -5.80 -4.45 11.35
N CYS A 46 -5.90 -3.39 10.55
CA CYS A 46 -7.14 -3.04 9.88
C CYS A 46 -7.56 -4.09 8.84
N ARG A 47 -8.89 -4.29 8.69
CA ARG A 47 -9.53 -5.04 7.61
C ARG A 47 -9.99 -4.13 6.46
N THR A 48 -10.47 -4.72 5.37
CA THR A 48 -11.02 -3.97 4.23
C THR A 48 -12.10 -3.00 4.69
N ARG A 49 -11.96 -1.72 4.35
CA ARG A 49 -12.88 -0.64 4.73
C ARG A 49 -12.87 0.47 3.69
N VAL A 50 -13.90 1.31 3.70
CA VAL A 50 -13.88 2.57 2.96
C VAL A 50 -12.95 3.55 3.67
N LYS A 51 -12.15 4.29 2.89
CA LYS A 51 -11.22 5.30 3.41
C LYS A 51 -11.26 6.55 2.53
N THR A 52 -11.23 7.70 3.18
CA THR A 52 -11.06 9.00 2.51
C THR A 52 -9.65 9.12 1.96
N LEU A 53 -9.53 9.55 0.70
CA LEU A 53 -8.25 9.78 0.05
C LEU A 53 -7.56 11.02 0.61
N ALA A 54 -6.23 10.98 0.69
CA ALA A 54 -5.45 12.17 1.02
C ALA A 54 -5.42 13.14 -0.16
N VAL A 55 -5.21 14.43 0.12
CA VAL A 55 -5.10 15.47 -0.90
C VAL A 55 -3.99 15.14 -1.91
N ASP A 56 -2.84 14.66 -1.45
CA ASP A 56 -1.73 14.26 -2.34
C ASP A 56 -2.11 13.11 -3.27
N THR A 57 -2.96 12.19 -2.79
CA THR A 57 -3.50 11.09 -3.61
C THR A 57 -4.46 11.61 -4.66
N ILE A 58 -5.30 12.59 -4.31
CA ILE A 58 -6.21 13.24 -5.25
C ILE A 58 -5.42 13.98 -6.33
N LEU A 59 -4.41 14.76 -5.94
CA LEU A 59 -3.51 15.49 -6.84
C LEU A 59 -2.76 14.52 -7.78
N ALA A 60 -2.17 13.47 -7.24
CA ALA A 60 -1.41 12.49 -8.04
C ALA A 60 -2.30 11.72 -9.04
N ASN A 61 -3.58 11.53 -8.72
CA ASN A 61 -4.53 10.82 -9.58
C ASN A 61 -5.30 11.73 -10.53
N ALA A 62 -5.29 13.06 -10.34
CA ALA A 62 -5.97 14.02 -11.22
C ALA A 62 -5.57 13.86 -12.70
N ARG A 63 -4.34 13.40 -12.97
CA ARG A 63 -3.85 13.04 -14.31
C ARG A 63 -4.72 12.01 -15.05
N PHE A 64 -5.47 11.17 -14.33
CA PHE A 64 -6.38 10.19 -14.89
C PHE A 64 -7.81 10.74 -15.12
N PHE A 65 -8.06 11.99 -14.72
CA PHE A 65 -9.36 12.66 -14.77
C PHE A 65 -9.26 14.01 -15.49
N ASP A 66 -8.52 14.07 -16.61
CA ASP A 66 -8.29 15.28 -17.42
C ASP A 66 -7.66 16.46 -16.62
N GLY A 67 -6.96 16.17 -15.53
CA GLY A 67 -6.45 17.19 -14.61
C GLY A 67 -7.51 17.83 -13.71
N ASN A 68 -8.76 17.36 -13.76
CA ASN A 68 -9.85 17.94 -12.98
C ASN A 68 -10.00 17.25 -11.61
N LEU A 69 -9.65 17.98 -10.55
CA LEU A 69 -9.70 17.51 -9.16
C LEU A 69 -11.12 17.16 -8.69
N THR A 70 -12.17 17.83 -9.20
CA THR A 70 -13.54 17.59 -8.74
C THR A 70 -14.11 16.26 -9.26
N LYS A 71 -13.52 15.72 -10.32
CA LYS A 71 -13.87 14.41 -10.87
C LYS A 71 -13.18 13.25 -10.15
N VAL A 72 -12.16 13.53 -9.34
CA VAL A 72 -11.43 12.49 -8.61
C VAL A 72 -12.28 12.02 -7.42
N PRO A 73 -12.55 10.71 -7.28
CA PRO A 73 -13.28 10.19 -6.12
C PRO A 73 -12.60 10.55 -4.81
N THR A 74 -13.37 11.00 -3.82
CA THR A 74 -12.84 11.39 -2.49
C THR A 74 -12.71 10.20 -1.53
N MET A 75 -13.35 9.07 -1.84
CA MET A 75 -13.32 7.85 -1.06
C MET A 75 -12.95 6.65 -1.92
N ALA A 76 -12.25 5.69 -1.34
CA ALA A 76 -11.94 4.41 -1.97
C ALA A 76 -12.13 3.24 -1.01
N LEU A 77 -12.53 2.09 -1.55
CA LEU A 77 -12.48 0.83 -0.81
C LEU A 77 -11.03 0.35 -0.77
N MET A 78 -10.48 0.22 0.43
CA MET A 78 -9.09 -0.16 0.62
C MET A 78 -9.00 -1.48 1.36
N VAL A 79 -8.21 -2.41 0.83
CA VAL A 79 -7.80 -3.61 1.53
C VAL A 79 -7.04 -3.19 2.79
N GLY A 80 -7.30 -3.84 3.93
CA GLY A 80 -6.62 -3.52 5.18
C GLY A 80 -5.30 -4.28 5.32
N VAL A 81 -4.35 -3.75 6.11
CA VAL A 81 -3.05 -4.39 6.33
C VAL A 81 -3.21 -5.81 6.89
N GLY A 82 -4.18 -6.03 7.79
CA GLY A 82 -4.48 -7.36 8.30
C GLY A 82 -5.01 -8.33 7.24
N THR A 83 -5.68 -7.82 6.20
CA THR A 83 -6.08 -8.63 5.04
C THR A 83 -4.87 -8.98 4.17
N VAL A 84 -3.95 -8.03 3.96
CA VAL A 84 -2.69 -8.27 3.24
C VAL A 84 -1.81 -9.29 3.96
N MET A 85 -1.68 -9.17 5.28
CA MET A 85 -0.95 -10.12 6.13
C MET A 85 -1.59 -11.51 6.19
N GLY A 86 -2.83 -11.65 5.71
CA GLY A 86 -3.51 -12.94 5.56
C GLY A 86 -3.22 -13.65 4.23
N ALA A 87 -2.49 -13.02 3.29
CA ALA A 87 -2.07 -13.61 2.04
C ALA A 87 -0.87 -14.55 2.24
N ARG A 88 -0.72 -15.55 1.36
CA ARG A 88 0.43 -16.48 1.37
C ARG A 88 1.73 -15.80 0.92
N GLU A 89 1.66 -14.95 -0.10
CA GLU A 89 2.81 -14.22 -0.64
C GLU A 89 2.42 -12.80 -1.02
N MET A 90 3.38 -11.86 -0.95
CA MET A 90 3.22 -10.51 -1.45
C MET A 90 4.40 -10.10 -2.33
N LEU A 91 4.10 -9.63 -3.54
CA LEU A 91 5.09 -9.09 -4.47
C LEU A 91 4.91 -7.57 -4.53
N ILE A 92 5.99 -6.81 -4.31
CA ILE A 92 5.97 -5.34 -4.35
C ILE A 92 6.87 -4.86 -5.48
N PHE A 93 6.28 -4.14 -6.43
CA PHE A 93 7.03 -3.50 -7.52
C PHE A 93 7.39 -2.05 -7.18
N ILE A 94 8.68 -1.73 -7.29
CA ILE A 94 9.22 -0.40 -7.00
C ILE A 94 10.06 0.05 -8.20
N SER A 95 9.69 1.19 -8.77
CA SER A 95 10.37 1.77 -9.93
C SER A 95 10.54 3.26 -9.75
N GLY A 96 11.72 3.75 -10.15
CA GLY A 96 12.08 5.17 -10.11
C GLY A 96 12.95 5.54 -8.92
N ALA A 97 13.97 6.36 -9.16
CA ALA A 97 14.95 6.79 -8.16
C ALA A 97 14.32 7.55 -6.98
N HIS A 98 13.22 8.26 -7.22
CA HIS A 98 12.45 8.98 -6.20
C HIS A 98 11.88 8.08 -5.09
N LYS A 99 11.89 6.74 -5.27
CA LYS A 99 11.41 5.77 -4.28
C LYS A 99 12.52 5.09 -3.48
N ALA A 100 13.79 5.41 -3.75
CA ALA A 100 14.93 4.76 -3.09
C ALA A 100 14.91 4.92 -1.56
N PHE A 101 14.55 6.11 -1.06
CA PHE A 101 14.46 6.35 0.38
C PHE A 101 13.33 5.58 1.04
N ALA A 102 12.17 5.49 0.38
CA ALA A 102 11.06 4.67 0.88
C ALA A 102 11.42 3.18 0.95
N LEU A 103 12.20 2.69 -0.02
CA LEU A 103 12.74 1.34 0.00
C LEU A 103 13.74 1.14 1.14
N TYR A 104 14.68 2.06 1.33
CA TYR A 104 15.63 2.03 2.45
C TYR A 104 14.91 1.94 3.79
N LYS A 105 13.94 2.82 4.04
CA LYS A 105 13.10 2.80 5.25
C LYS A 105 12.37 1.48 5.43
N ALA A 106 11.90 0.86 4.34
CA ALA A 106 11.15 -0.38 4.40
C ALA A 106 12.03 -1.63 4.66
N MET A 107 13.32 -1.58 4.32
CA MET A 107 14.25 -2.72 4.47
C MET A 107 15.14 -2.62 5.71
N GLU A 108 15.64 -1.43 6.01
CA GLU A 108 16.69 -1.21 7.02
C GLU A 108 16.14 -0.68 8.35
N GLU A 109 14.91 -0.17 8.38
CA GLU A 109 14.28 0.35 9.61
C GLU A 109 13.18 -0.55 10.17
N GLY A 110 12.82 -0.33 11.43
CA GLY A 110 11.82 -1.11 12.15
C GLY A 110 10.38 -0.85 11.70
N VAL A 111 9.47 -1.72 12.15
CA VAL A 111 8.03 -1.61 11.84
C VAL A 111 7.46 -0.29 12.35
N SER A 112 6.92 0.52 11.44
CA SER A 112 6.31 1.81 11.75
C SER A 112 4.97 2.00 11.07
N HIS A 113 4.07 2.75 11.71
CA HIS A 113 2.82 3.21 11.11
C HIS A 113 2.98 4.52 10.33
N MET A 114 4.18 5.11 10.30
CA MET A 114 4.49 6.33 9.59
C MET A 114 5.13 6.04 8.23
N SER A 115 4.72 6.76 7.18
CA SER A 115 5.38 6.69 5.88
C SER A 115 6.73 7.42 5.88
N ALA A 116 7.61 7.01 4.98
CA ALA A 116 8.98 7.53 4.84
C ALA A 116 9.06 9.03 4.49
N PHE A 117 8.01 9.62 3.94
CA PHE A 117 7.99 11.04 3.55
C PHE A 117 6.80 11.78 4.17
N GLN A 118 7.07 12.97 4.71
CA GLN A 118 6.11 14.04 5.00
C GLN A 118 6.07 15.01 3.82
#